data_AF-A0AAW0K3V7-F1
#
_entry.id   AF-A0AAW0K3V7-F1
#
_cell.length_a   1.000
_cell.length_b   1.000
_cell.length_c   1.000
_cell.angle_alpha   90.00
_cell.angle_beta   90.00
_cell.angle_gamma   90.00
#
_symmetry.space_group_name_H-M   'P 1'
#
loop_
_entity.id
_entity.type
_entity.pdbx_description
1 polymer ?
#
loop_
_entity_poly.entity_id
_entity_poly.type
_entity_poly.pdbx_seq_one_letter_code
_entity_poly.pdbx_strand_id
1 'polypeptide(L)'
;MRWVNSQLGRVLGWVERAIQQERWDPISPQQRHGSSIVEVYRIVEETIDQFFALKVPMRSTEMNSLFRGIDNAFQIYANHVIDNLASKDDLVPPVPILTRYKKEAVGIKAFVKKELFDPRLPDERRSIEINVLTTPTLCVQLNTLYYAISQLNKLEDSIWERWTKKMPREKFIKKSIVEKSKSFTQKDTFDGSRKDINAAIDRICEFTGTKIIFWDLRDQFIDNLYKPSVSLSRLEALIEPLDVELSQLCDIIVEALRDRIVTSLLQASLDGFLRVILDGGPSRVFSPGDAKLLEEDLEALKEFFISGGDGLPRGVVENQVARVRHVIKLHGHETRELIEDLKSTSGLQMQDGRSKLGADSKTLLRILCHRSDSEASQFLKKQYKLPKSSA
;
A
#
# COMPACT_ATOMS: atom_id res chain seq x y z
N MET A 1 1.68 3.85 -42.11
CA MET A 1 2.33 4.63 -41.03
C MET A 1 1.69 5.99 -40.73
N ARG A 2 1.63 6.98 -41.64
CA ARG A 2 1.07 8.32 -41.31
C ARG A 2 -0.34 8.31 -40.71
N TRP A 3 -1.25 7.52 -41.29
CA TRP A 3 -2.61 7.36 -40.76
C TRP A 3 -2.62 6.76 -39.35
N VAL A 4 -1.85 5.68 -39.12
CA VAL A 4 -1.74 5.01 -37.81
C VAL A 4 -1.24 5.98 -36.75
N ASN A 5 -0.15 6.68 -37.01
CA ASN A 5 0.40 7.66 -36.06
C ASN A 5 -0.60 8.79 -35.75
N SER A 6 -1.34 9.26 -36.75
CA SER A 6 -2.37 10.28 -36.54
C SER A 6 -3.53 9.79 -35.70
N GLN A 7 -3.99 8.54 -35.88
CA GLN A 7 -5.06 7.98 -35.04
C GLN A 7 -4.57 7.73 -33.62
N LEU A 8 -3.36 7.19 -33.44
CA LEU A 8 -2.79 6.97 -32.12
C LEU A 8 -2.65 8.27 -31.33
N GLY A 9 -2.22 9.36 -31.97
CA GLY A 9 -2.22 10.69 -31.33
C GLY A 9 -3.61 11.16 -30.90
N ARG A 10 -4.66 10.83 -31.67
CA ARG A 10 -6.05 11.12 -31.27
C ARG A 10 -6.49 10.27 -30.10
N VAL A 11 -6.19 8.96 -30.10
CA VAL A 11 -6.51 8.05 -28.98
C VAL A 11 -5.91 8.58 -27.69
N LEU A 12 -4.65 9.02 -27.69
CA LEU A 12 -4.01 9.63 -26.52
C LEU A 12 -4.74 10.88 -26.03
N GLY A 13 -5.04 11.83 -26.93
CA GLY A 13 -5.80 13.03 -26.55
C GLY A 13 -7.24 12.75 -26.13
N TRP A 14 -7.81 11.59 -26.46
CA TRP A 14 -9.09 11.13 -25.93
C TRP A 14 -8.94 10.50 -24.55
N VAL A 15 -7.90 9.69 -24.32
CA VAL A 15 -7.57 9.12 -23.01
C VAL A 15 -7.43 10.23 -21.96
N GLU A 16 -6.66 11.28 -22.26
CA GLU A 16 -6.49 12.42 -21.35
C GLU A 16 -7.82 13.10 -21.02
N ARG A 17 -8.66 13.33 -22.04
CA ARG A 17 -9.98 13.95 -21.85
C ARG A 17 -10.95 13.07 -21.07
N ALA A 18 -10.95 11.77 -21.32
CA ALA A 18 -11.80 10.82 -20.60
C ALA A 18 -11.49 10.84 -19.10
N ILE A 19 -10.22 10.92 -18.73
CA ILE A 19 -9.79 10.99 -17.32
C ILE A 19 -10.12 12.35 -16.71
N GLN A 20 -9.89 13.45 -17.43
CA GLN A 20 -10.22 14.80 -16.95
C GLN A 20 -11.71 15.01 -16.67
N GLN A 21 -12.58 14.27 -17.37
CA GLN A 21 -14.03 14.33 -17.20
C GLN A 21 -14.56 13.29 -16.21
N GLU A 22 -13.70 12.39 -15.72
CA GLU A 22 -14.10 11.31 -14.82
C GLU A 22 -14.46 11.85 -13.43
N ARG A 23 -15.55 11.33 -12.89
CA ARG A 23 -16.04 11.65 -11.53
C ARG A 23 -15.74 10.53 -10.53
N TRP A 24 -15.37 9.35 -11.03
CA TRP A 24 -15.12 8.15 -10.24
C TRP A 24 -16.37 7.64 -9.52
N ASP A 25 -17.52 7.80 -10.15
CA ASP A 25 -18.77 7.15 -9.77
C ASP A 25 -18.89 5.81 -10.52
N PRO A 26 -19.45 4.76 -9.90
CA PRO A 26 -19.74 3.52 -10.61
C PRO A 26 -20.80 3.78 -11.68
N ILE A 27 -20.66 3.15 -12.85
CA ILE A 27 -21.67 3.24 -13.92
C ILE A 27 -23.04 2.74 -13.44
N SER A 28 -23.05 1.66 -12.66
CA SER A 28 -24.26 1.08 -12.06
C SER A 28 -23.90 0.17 -10.88
N PRO A 29 -24.87 -0.29 -10.07
CA PRO A 29 -24.60 -1.24 -8.99
C PRO A 29 -23.94 -2.55 -9.46
N GLN A 30 -24.19 -2.96 -10.71
CA GLN A 30 -23.58 -4.13 -11.34
C GLN A 30 -22.25 -3.80 -12.02
N GLN A 31 -22.10 -2.59 -12.57
CA GLN A 31 -20.87 -2.11 -13.19
C GLN A 31 -20.17 -1.11 -12.27
N ARG A 32 -19.43 -1.65 -11.30
CA ARG A 32 -18.78 -0.90 -10.22
C ARG A 32 -17.51 -0.14 -10.64
N HIS A 33 -17.26 0.01 -11.94
CA HIS A 33 -16.12 0.75 -12.50
C HIS A 33 -16.55 2.09 -13.08
N GLY A 34 -15.60 3.00 -13.29
CA GLY A 34 -15.82 4.30 -13.91
C GLY A 34 -16.16 4.21 -15.39
N SER A 35 -16.71 5.30 -15.92
CA SER A 35 -17.17 5.39 -17.31
C SER A 35 -16.04 5.62 -18.31
N SER A 36 -14.97 6.28 -17.89
CA SER A 36 -13.81 6.65 -18.72
C SER A 36 -13.15 5.44 -19.37
N ILE A 37 -12.97 4.32 -18.65
CA ILE A 37 -12.37 3.12 -19.24
C ILE A 37 -13.21 2.53 -20.38
N VAL A 38 -14.55 2.58 -20.27
CA VAL A 38 -15.46 2.09 -21.32
C VAL A 38 -15.32 2.94 -22.57
N GLU A 39 -15.23 4.26 -22.40
CA GLU A 39 -15.01 5.19 -23.50
C GLU A 39 -13.65 4.98 -24.17
N VAL A 40 -12.59 4.76 -23.39
CA VAL A 40 -11.26 4.44 -23.93
C VAL A 40 -11.31 3.16 -24.77
N TYR A 41 -11.96 2.11 -24.28
CA TYR A 41 -12.15 0.87 -25.06
C TYR A 41 -12.93 1.12 -26.34
N ARG A 42 -14.04 1.87 -26.29
CA ARG A 42 -14.84 2.20 -27.48
C ARG A 42 -14.01 2.90 -28.55
N ILE A 43 -13.21 3.89 -28.17
CA ILE A 43 -12.36 4.66 -29.10
C ILE A 43 -11.26 3.78 -29.70
N VAL A 44 -10.67 2.89 -28.89
CA VAL A 44 -9.69 1.91 -29.34
C VAL A 44 -10.31 0.93 -30.33
N GLU A 45 -11.48 0.39 -30.03
CA GLU A 45 -12.22 -0.52 -30.91
C GLU A 45 -12.60 0.15 -32.25
N GLU A 46 -13.10 1.38 -32.22
CA GLU A 46 -13.37 2.17 -33.43
C GLU A 46 -12.11 2.40 -34.27
N THR A 47 -10.97 2.66 -33.61
CA THR A 47 -9.68 2.82 -34.29
C THR A 47 -9.24 1.52 -34.95
N ILE A 48 -9.45 0.38 -34.28
CA ILE A 48 -9.16 -0.96 -34.80
C ILE A 48 -10.09 -1.27 -35.99
N ASP A 49 -11.39 -0.99 -35.88
CA ASP A 49 -12.36 -1.14 -36.97
C ASP A 49 -11.93 -0.37 -38.20
N GLN A 50 -11.58 0.91 -38.04
CA GLN A 50 -11.11 1.75 -39.13
C GLN A 50 -9.81 1.22 -39.74
N PHE A 51 -8.86 0.76 -38.91
CA PHE A 51 -7.61 0.16 -39.38
C PHE A 51 -7.86 -1.06 -40.28
N PHE A 52 -8.75 -1.96 -39.85
CA PHE A 52 -9.09 -3.15 -40.63
C PHE A 52 -9.98 -2.85 -41.85
N ALA A 53 -10.75 -1.77 -41.85
CA ALA A 53 -11.53 -1.31 -42.99
C ALA A 53 -10.68 -0.71 -44.13
N LEU A 54 -9.42 -0.33 -43.87
CA LEU A 54 -8.53 0.21 -44.90
C LEU A 54 -8.31 -0.81 -46.03
N LYS A 55 -8.60 -0.42 -47.27
CA LYS A 55 -8.44 -1.26 -48.48
C LYS A 55 -6.99 -1.39 -48.98
N VAL A 56 -6.00 -0.95 -48.20
CA VAL A 56 -4.58 -1.05 -48.56
C VAL A 56 -3.95 -2.34 -48.00
N PRO A 57 -2.94 -2.92 -48.69
CA PRO A 57 -2.19 -4.05 -48.16
C PRO A 57 -1.54 -3.70 -46.82
N MET A 58 -1.87 -4.44 -45.76
CA MET A 58 -1.29 -4.24 -44.43
C MET A 58 -0.04 -5.09 -44.25
N ARG A 59 1.03 -4.53 -43.68
CA ARG A 59 2.24 -5.28 -43.31
C ARG A 59 2.31 -5.42 -41.79
N SER A 60 3.11 -6.37 -41.30
CA SER A 60 3.29 -6.61 -39.87
C SER A 60 3.80 -5.37 -39.12
N THR A 61 4.51 -4.48 -39.80
CA THR A 61 5.00 -3.21 -39.24
C THR A 61 3.87 -2.29 -38.79
N GLU A 62 2.80 -2.14 -39.58
CA GLU A 62 1.65 -1.30 -39.22
C GLU A 62 0.87 -1.90 -38.05
N MET A 63 0.71 -3.23 -38.03
CA MET A 63 0.08 -3.97 -36.94
C MET A 63 0.83 -3.80 -35.63
N ASN A 64 2.17 -3.95 -35.66
CA ASN A 64 3.02 -3.77 -34.49
C ASN A 64 2.97 -2.32 -33.98
N SER A 65 2.89 -1.35 -34.90
CA SER A 65 2.71 0.06 -34.52
C SER A 65 1.37 0.31 -33.84
N LEU A 66 0.30 -0.34 -34.31
CA LEU A 66 -1.04 -0.24 -33.71
C LEU A 66 -1.02 -0.80 -32.28
N PHE A 67 -0.51 -2.02 -32.09
CA PHE A 67 -0.39 -2.63 -30.76
C PHE A 67 0.40 -1.77 -29.79
N ARG A 68 1.59 -1.30 -30.20
CA ARG A 68 2.41 -0.42 -29.34
C ARG A 68 1.70 0.88 -28.98
N GLY A 69 0.97 1.46 -29.92
CA GLY A 69 0.23 2.70 -29.67
C GLY A 69 -0.92 2.52 -28.69
N ILE A 70 -1.69 1.44 -28.82
CA ILE A 70 -2.78 1.11 -27.91
C ILE A 70 -2.22 0.71 -26.53
N ASP A 71 -1.15 -0.09 -26.50
CA ASP A 71 -0.46 -0.44 -25.26
C ASP A 71 0.02 0.79 -24.50
N ASN A 72 0.62 1.76 -25.20
CA ASN A 72 1.02 3.03 -24.62
C ASN A 72 -0.18 3.86 -24.13
N ALA A 73 -1.32 3.83 -24.82
CA ALA A 73 -2.52 4.53 -24.39
C ALA A 73 -3.06 4.00 -23.05
N PHE A 74 -3.06 2.68 -22.84
CA PHE A 74 -3.45 2.08 -21.57
C PHE A 74 -2.42 2.30 -20.46
N GLN A 75 -1.12 2.36 -20.77
CA GLN A 75 -0.08 2.76 -19.80
C GLN A 75 -0.31 4.19 -19.32
N ILE A 76 -0.52 5.13 -20.24
CA ILE A 76 -0.81 6.54 -19.91
C ILE A 76 -2.10 6.63 -19.09
N TYR A 77 -3.13 5.88 -19.46
CA TYR A 77 -4.37 5.82 -18.69
C TYR A 77 -4.11 5.37 -17.23
N ALA A 78 -3.40 4.26 -17.04
CA ALA A 78 -3.11 3.71 -15.71
C ALA A 78 -2.32 4.70 -14.84
N ASN A 79 -1.31 5.37 -15.41
CA ASN A 79 -0.53 6.38 -14.71
C ASN A 79 -1.39 7.59 -14.29
N HIS A 80 -2.25 8.08 -15.18
CA HIS A 80 -3.16 9.19 -14.85
C HIS A 80 -4.19 8.86 -13.76
N VAL A 81 -4.60 7.60 -13.60
CA VAL A 81 -5.49 7.21 -12.48
C VAL A 81 -4.81 7.47 -11.13
N ILE A 82 -3.49 7.27 -11.04
CA ILE A 82 -2.72 7.37 -9.79
C ILE A 82 -2.03 8.72 -9.57
N ASP A 83 -2.03 9.62 -10.56
CA ASP A 83 -1.35 10.93 -10.48
C ASP A 83 -1.83 11.80 -9.31
N ASN A 84 -3.11 11.68 -8.94
CA ASN A 84 -3.72 12.46 -7.86
C ASN A 84 -3.60 11.79 -6.48
N LEU A 85 -2.95 10.62 -6.36
CA LEU A 85 -2.75 9.99 -5.07
C LEU A 85 -1.68 10.75 -4.27
N ALA A 86 -2.04 11.18 -3.07
CA ALA A 86 -1.09 11.71 -2.10
C ALA A 86 0.01 10.67 -1.79
N SER A 87 1.16 11.15 -1.33
CA SER A 87 2.23 10.25 -0.93
C SER A 87 1.92 9.61 0.42
N LYS A 88 2.48 8.41 0.66
CA LYS A 88 2.37 7.73 1.96
C LYS A 88 2.90 8.61 3.11
N ASP A 89 3.96 9.38 2.83
CA ASP A 89 4.60 10.27 3.78
C ASP A 89 3.72 11.46 4.19
N ASP A 90 2.70 11.78 3.37
CA ASP A 90 1.72 12.82 3.71
C ASP A 90 0.69 12.34 4.73
N LEU A 91 0.35 11.03 4.69
CA LEU A 91 -0.65 10.43 5.59
C LEU A 91 -0.05 10.01 6.93
N VAL A 92 1.21 9.56 6.92
CA VAL A 92 1.86 9.01 8.10
C VAL A 92 2.44 10.14 8.95
N PRO A 93 2.10 10.23 10.26
CA PRO A 93 2.61 11.32 11.08
C PRO A 93 4.15 11.30 11.17
N PRO A 94 4.81 12.43 11.51
CA PRO A 94 6.25 12.44 11.72
C PRO A 94 6.64 11.55 12.91
N VAL A 95 7.81 10.93 12.85
CA VAL A 95 8.34 10.11 13.95
C VAL A 95 8.62 11.00 15.16
N PRO A 96 8.09 10.70 16.36
CA PRO A 96 8.36 11.48 17.56
C PRO A 96 9.84 11.52 17.92
N ILE A 97 10.25 12.60 18.58
CA ILE A 97 11.61 12.71 19.11
C ILE A 97 11.83 11.62 20.16
N LEU A 98 12.96 10.91 20.07
CA LEU A 98 13.33 9.91 21.06
C LEU A 98 13.56 10.58 22.42
N THR A 99 12.82 10.10 23.41
CA THR A 99 12.94 10.52 24.81
C THR A 99 13.16 9.30 25.68
N ARG A 100 13.52 9.52 26.94
CA ARG A 100 13.60 8.46 27.95
C ARG A 100 12.60 8.68 29.06
N TYR A 101 12.10 7.58 29.61
CA TYR A 101 11.15 7.60 30.72
C TYR A 101 11.62 8.44 31.91
N LYS A 102 10.71 9.22 32.48
CA LYS A 102 10.87 9.96 33.72
C LYS A 102 9.92 9.39 34.76
N LYS A 103 10.47 8.67 35.75
CA LYS A 103 9.72 8.32 36.96
C LYS A 103 9.35 9.61 37.69
N GLU A 104 8.06 9.90 37.83
CA GLU A 104 7.60 11.00 38.69
C GLU A 104 8.01 10.68 40.14
N ALA A 105 8.80 11.57 40.74
CA ALA A 105 9.08 11.48 42.16
C ALA A 105 7.81 11.92 42.89
N VAL A 106 7.19 11.02 43.63
CA VAL A 106 6.11 11.33 44.58
C VAL A 106 6.70 12.24 45.66
N GLY A 107 6.70 13.55 45.42
CA GLY A 107 7.27 14.55 46.33
C GLY A 107 7.76 15.83 45.68
N ILE A 108 6.94 16.89 45.85
CA ILE A 108 7.31 18.32 45.89
C ILE A 108 7.55 19.04 44.53
N LYS A 109 6.49 19.76 44.14
CA LYS A 109 6.39 21.11 43.53
C LYS A 109 7.43 21.55 42.48
N ALA A 110 6.95 21.90 41.28
CA ALA A 110 6.85 23.30 40.86
C ALA A 110 6.31 23.40 39.41
N PHE A 111 5.31 24.26 39.25
CA PHE A 111 4.86 24.79 37.97
C PHE A 111 6.04 25.45 37.25
N VAL A 112 6.51 24.81 36.18
CA VAL A 112 7.09 25.53 35.05
C VAL A 112 6.32 25.03 33.85
N LYS A 113 5.30 25.80 33.49
CA LYS A 113 4.57 25.70 32.22
C LYS A 113 5.56 26.11 31.12
N LYS A 114 6.56 25.27 30.86
CA LYS A 114 7.46 25.41 29.72
C LYS A 114 6.61 25.02 28.53
N GLU A 115 6.44 25.95 27.60
CA GLU A 115 5.53 25.86 26.47
C GLU A 115 5.43 24.43 25.95
N LEU A 116 4.23 23.89 26.08
CA LEU A 116 3.85 22.60 25.55
C LEU A 116 4.14 22.68 24.05
N PHE A 117 5.12 21.92 23.60
CA PHE A 117 5.04 21.40 22.23
C PHE A 117 3.74 20.61 22.21
N ASP A 118 2.67 21.24 21.72
CA ASP A 118 1.45 20.52 21.41
C ASP A 118 1.79 19.61 20.23
N PRO A 119 1.87 18.28 20.41
CA PRO A 119 2.24 17.37 19.34
C PRO A 119 1.21 17.38 18.20
N ARG A 120 0.04 18.00 18.43
CA ARG A 120 -1.04 18.15 17.44
C ARG A 120 -0.77 19.25 16.39
N LEU A 121 0.00 20.27 16.74
CA LEU A 121 0.16 21.47 15.89
C LEU A 121 0.94 21.28 14.56
N PRO A 122 1.85 20.31 14.38
CA PRO A 122 2.46 20.08 13.07
C PRO A 122 1.52 19.42 12.06
N ASP A 123 0.48 18.73 12.53
CA ASP A 123 -0.29 17.75 11.76
C ASP A 123 -1.62 18.31 11.25
N GLU A 124 -2.36 19.06 12.09
CA GLU A 124 -3.61 19.72 11.69
C GLU A 124 -3.42 20.74 10.55
N ARG A 125 -2.21 21.28 10.38
CA ARG A 125 -1.89 22.18 9.26
C ARG A 125 -1.65 21.46 7.94
N ARG A 126 -1.17 20.20 7.96
CA ARG A 126 -1.00 19.41 6.73
C ARG A 126 -2.33 18.88 6.23
N SER A 127 -3.26 18.58 7.13
CA SER A 127 -4.49 17.88 6.74
C SER A 127 -5.39 18.69 5.81
N ILE A 128 -5.29 20.02 5.84
CA ILE A 128 -6.07 20.95 4.99
C ILE A 128 -5.52 21.00 3.54
N GLU A 129 -4.26 20.61 3.32
CA GLU A 129 -3.58 20.71 2.02
C GLU A 129 -3.50 19.37 1.26
N ILE A 130 -3.76 18.25 1.93
CA ILE A 130 -3.67 16.92 1.32
C ILE A 130 -5.00 16.57 0.66
N ASN A 131 -5.00 16.42 -0.66
CA ASN A 131 -6.16 15.91 -1.41
C ASN A 131 -6.32 14.40 -1.18
N VAL A 132 -6.89 14.02 -0.04
CA VAL A 132 -7.16 12.62 0.30
C VAL A 132 -8.43 12.18 -0.40
N LEU A 133 -8.29 11.34 -1.42
CA LEU A 133 -9.44 10.73 -2.13
C LEU A 133 -10.28 9.90 -1.16
N THR A 134 -11.60 9.92 -1.36
CA THR A 134 -12.54 9.14 -0.54
C THR A 134 -12.38 7.64 -0.80
N THR A 135 -12.69 6.80 0.20
CA THR A 135 -12.63 5.34 0.07
C THR A 135 -13.47 4.83 -1.13
N PRO A 136 -14.72 5.30 -1.35
CA PRO A 136 -15.49 4.93 -2.55
C PRO A 136 -14.80 5.27 -3.87
N THR A 137 -14.19 6.46 -3.97
CA THR A 137 -13.44 6.88 -5.16
C THR A 137 -12.28 5.92 -5.45
N LEU A 138 -11.49 5.57 -4.43
CA LEU A 138 -10.37 4.62 -4.56
C LEU A 138 -10.87 3.23 -5.01
N CYS A 139 -12.01 2.77 -4.48
CA CYS A 139 -12.61 1.50 -4.89
C CYS A 139 -13.04 1.51 -6.36
N VAL A 140 -13.66 2.59 -6.83
CA VAL A 140 -14.07 2.72 -8.25
C VAL A 140 -12.83 2.78 -9.14
N GLN A 141 -11.77 3.49 -8.75
CA GLN A 141 -10.50 3.50 -9.49
C GLN A 141 -9.89 2.09 -9.61
N LEU A 142 -9.86 1.33 -8.50
CA LEU A 142 -9.41 -0.06 -8.49
C LEU A 142 -10.24 -0.95 -9.42
N ASN A 143 -11.56 -0.89 -9.33
CA ASN A 143 -12.47 -1.64 -10.19
C ASN A 143 -12.29 -1.26 -11.67
N THR A 144 -11.99 0.01 -11.95
CA THR A 144 -11.73 0.53 -13.30
C THR A 144 -10.45 -0.06 -13.89
N LEU A 145 -9.37 -0.10 -13.11
CA LEU A 145 -8.10 -0.72 -13.52
C LEU A 145 -8.25 -2.24 -13.69
N TYR A 146 -9.00 -2.90 -12.81
CA TYR A 146 -9.31 -4.32 -12.96
C TYR A 146 -10.14 -4.59 -14.22
N TYR A 147 -11.16 -3.78 -14.47
CA TYR A 147 -11.92 -3.86 -15.72
C TYR A 147 -10.98 -3.67 -16.92
N ALA A 148 -10.09 -2.68 -16.87
CA ALA A 148 -9.11 -2.41 -17.91
C ALA A 148 -8.27 -3.65 -18.22
N ILE A 149 -7.64 -4.28 -17.23
CA ILE A 149 -6.81 -5.46 -17.47
C ILE A 149 -7.63 -6.69 -17.91
N SER A 150 -8.87 -6.83 -17.42
CA SER A 150 -9.74 -7.96 -17.78
C SER A 150 -10.16 -7.96 -19.25
N GLN A 151 -10.31 -6.77 -19.86
CA GLN A 151 -10.72 -6.64 -21.26
C GLN A 151 -9.52 -6.69 -22.23
N LEU A 152 -8.27 -6.50 -21.77
CA LEU A 152 -7.09 -6.50 -22.64
C LEU A 152 -6.93 -7.83 -23.42
N ASN A 153 -7.22 -8.97 -22.79
CA ASN A 153 -7.15 -10.28 -23.45
C ASN A 153 -8.14 -10.37 -24.62
N LYS A 154 -9.38 -9.91 -24.41
CA LYS A 154 -10.42 -9.94 -25.45
C LYS A 154 -10.07 -9.02 -26.61
N LEU A 155 -9.52 -7.85 -26.29
CA LEU A 155 -9.03 -6.92 -27.27
C LEU A 155 -7.91 -7.53 -28.12
N GLU A 156 -6.93 -8.16 -27.47
CA GLU A 156 -5.83 -8.86 -28.12
C GLU A 156 -6.33 -9.95 -29.08
N ASP A 157 -7.21 -10.82 -28.60
CA ASP A 157 -7.81 -11.90 -29.40
C ASP A 157 -8.59 -11.35 -30.61
N SER A 158 -9.37 -10.30 -30.42
CA SER A 158 -10.15 -9.64 -31.49
C SER A 158 -9.25 -9.08 -32.59
N ILE A 159 -8.16 -8.40 -32.23
CA ILE A 159 -7.22 -7.84 -33.21
C ILE A 159 -6.52 -8.98 -33.98
N TRP A 160 -6.13 -10.06 -33.30
CA TRP A 160 -5.50 -11.23 -33.93
C TRP A 160 -6.42 -11.98 -34.88
N GLU A 161 -7.69 -12.16 -34.52
CA GLU A 161 -8.68 -12.81 -35.36
C GLU A 161 -8.85 -12.05 -36.69
N ARG A 162 -8.99 -10.72 -36.61
CA ARG A 162 -9.15 -9.83 -37.78
C ARG A 162 -7.89 -9.80 -38.65
N TRP A 163 -6.72 -9.83 -38.03
CA TRP A 163 -5.44 -9.93 -38.73
C TRP A 163 -5.32 -11.22 -39.54
N THR A 164 -5.71 -12.33 -38.95
CA THR A 164 -5.65 -13.65 -39.59
C THR A 164 -6.61 -13.74 -40.78
N LYS A 165 -7.80 -13.13 -40.69
CA LYS A 165 -8.77 -13.07 -41.80
C LYS A 165 -8.29 -12.24 -43.00
N LYS A 166 -7.53 -11.16 -42.75
CA LYS A 166 -7.07 -10.23 -43.80
C LYS A 166 -5.76 -10.66 -44.46
N MET A 167 -5.06 -11.64 -43.90
CA MET A 167 -3.83 -12.21 -44.48
C MET A 167 -4.12 -13.43 -45.36
N PRO A 168 -3.66 -13.45 -46.64
CA PRO A 168 -3.81 -14.62 -47.50
C PRO A 168 -3.06 -15.84 -46.95
N ARG A 169 -3.71 -17.03 -46.99
CA ARG A 169 -3.20 -18.32 -46.48
C ARG A 169 -1.84 -18.76 -47.07
N GLU A 170 -1.37 -18.15 -48.15
CA GLU A 170 -0.12 -18.56 -48.84
C GLU A 170 1.17 -18.20 -48.09
N LYS A 171 1.14 -17.27 -47.12
CA LYS A 171 2.38 -16.84 -46.40
C LYS A 171 2.68 -17.61 -45.12
N PHE A 172 1.73 -18.41 -44.61
CA PHE A 172 1.98 -19.22 -43.41
C PHE A 172 2.76 -20.52 -43.72
N ILE A 173 2.67 -21.05 -44.95
CA ILE A 173 3.33 -22.32 -45.32
C ILE A 173 4.85 -22.15 -45.55
N LYS A 174 5.34 -20.96 -45.92
CA LYS A 174 6.79 -20.73 -46.12
C LYS A 174 7.56 -20.40 -44.84
N LYS A 175 6.91 -20.29 -43.69
CA LYS A 175 7.54 -19.91 -42.41
C LYS A 175 7.86 -21.07 -41.47
N SER A 176 7.68 -22.31 -41.89
CA SER A 176 7.95 -23.50 -41.06
C SER A 176 9.38 -24.03 -41.15
N ILE A 177 10.25 -23.51 -42.04
CA ILE A 177 11.59 -24.11 -42.25
C ILE A 177 12.78 -23.15 -42.02
N VAL A 178 12.62 -21.83 -42.04
CA VAL A 178 13.76 -20.91 -41.82
C VAL A 178 13.32 -19.67 -41.05
N GLU A 179 13.53 -19.67 -39.72
CA GLU A 179 13.97 -18.51 -38.91
C GLU A 179 13.80 -18.81 -37.40
N LYS A 180 14.87 -19.27 -36.76
CA LYS A 180 15.07 -19.26 -35.29
C LYS A 180 15.44 -17.84 -34.78
N SER A 181 14.90 -16.79 -35.39
CA SER A 181 15.24 -15.40 -35.11
C SER A 181 13.97 -14.58 -34.87
N LYS A 182 13.62 -14.38 -33.58
CA LYS A 182 12.65 -13.38 -33.07
C LYS A 182 11.33 -13.27 -33.86
N SER A 183 10.68 -14.39 -34.17
CA SER A 183 9.29 -14.36 -34.62
C SER A 183 8.41 -13.94 -33.45
N PHE A 184 7.63 -12.88 -33.68
CA PHE A 184 6.64 -12.29 -32.77
C PHE A 184 5.79 -13.40 -32.12
N THR A 185 6.15 -13.78 -30.90
CA THR A 185 5.28 -14.60 -30.06
C THR A 185 4.13 -13.70 -29.65
N GLN A 186 2.90 -14.13 -29.95
CA GLN A 186 1.65 -13.57 -29.43
C GLN A 186 1.73 -13.16 -27.94
N LYS A 187 2.62 -13.83 -27.21
CA LYS A 187 2.90 -13.73 -25.78
C LYS A 187 3.35 -12.38 -25.21
N ASP A 188 3.73 -11.40 -26.04
CA ASP A 188 4.30 -10.12 -25.54
C ASP A 188 3.44 -8.88 -25.90
N THR A 189 2.19 -9.09 -26.32
CA THR A 189 1.28 -7.98 -26.67
C THR A 189 0.66 -7.41 -25.40
N PHE A 190 0.63 -6.08 -25.28
CA PHE A 190 0.09 -5.37 -24.11
C PHE A 190 0.85 -5.57 -22.78
N ASP A 191 2.09 -6.09 -22.81
CA ASP A 191 2.88 -6.31 -21.59
C ASP A 191 3.11 -5.01 -20.80
N GLY A 192 3.32 -3.88 -21.48
CA GLY A 192 3.52 -2.58 -20.84
C GLY A 192 2.30 -2.16 -20.03
N SER A 193 1.12 -2.18 -20.66
CA SER A 193 -0.14 -1.84 -19.99
C SER A 193 -0.50 -2.83 -18.89
N ARG A 194 -0.28 -4.13 -19.07
CA ARG A 194 -0.50 -5.13 -17.99
C ARG A 194 0.37 -4.82 -16.78
N LYS A 195 1.63 -4.45 -16.99
CA LYS A 195 2.56 -4.09 -15.92
C LYS A 195 2.11 -2.82 -15.20
N ASP A 196 1.86 -1.74 -15.94
CA ASP A 196 1.51 -0.44 -15.35
C ASP A 196 0.14 -0.46 -14.68
N ILE A 197 -0.84 -1.17 -15.23
CA ILE A 197 -2.15 -1.36 -14.60
C ILE A 197 -2.03 -2.15 -13.29
N ASN A 198 -1.25 -3.24 -13.25
CA ASN A 198 -1.03 -3.98 -11.99
C ASN A 198 -0.28 -3.12 -10.96
N ALA A 199 0.73 -2.36 -11.38
CA ALA A 199 1.45 -1.45 -10.49
C ALA A 199 0.53 -0.35 -9.92
N ALA A 200 -0.38 0.18 -10.74
CA ALA A 200 -1.38 1.14 -10.31
C ALA A 200 -2.39 0.52 -9.33
N ILE A 201 -2.84 -0.72 -9.57
CA ILE A 201 -3.68 -1.48 -8.62
C ILE A 201 -2.97 -1.62 -7.28
N ASP A 202 -1.72 -2.10 -7.28
CA ASP A 202 -0.96 -2.32 -6.05
C ASP A 202 -0.73 -1.01 -5.29
N ARG A 203 -0.46 0.09 -5.99
CA ARG A 203 -0.31 1.43 -5.41
C ARG A 203 -1.60 1.94 -4.75
N ILE A 204 -2.76 1.79 -5.40
CA ILE A 204 -4.03 2.21 -4.81
C ILE A 204 -4.37 1.32 -3.60
N CYS A 205 -4.12 0.01 -3.67
CA CYS A 205 -4.31 -0.90 -2.54
C CYS A 205 -3.46 -0.47 -1.33
N GLU A 206 -2.16 -0.24 -1.51
CA GLU A 206 -1.27 0.22 -0.45
C GLU A 206 -1.73 1.58 0.14
N PHE A 207 -2.06 2.54 -0.74
CA PHE A 207 -2.52 3.85 -0.32
C PHE A 207 -3.81 3.77 0.48
N THR A 208 -4.78 2.98 0.02
CA THR A 208 -6.08 2.83 0.69
C THR A 208 -5.93 2.22 2.08
N GLY A 209 -5.13 1.16 2.22
CA GLY A 209 -4.83 0.57 3.55
C GLY A 209 -4.14 1.59 4.46
N THR A 210 -3.15 2.34 3.94
CA THR A 210 -2.46 3.38 4.71
C THR A 210 -3.43 4.49 5.14
N LYS A 211 -4.28 4.99 4.24
CA LYS A 211 -5.29 6.01 4.53
C LYS A 211 -6.20 5.56 5.66
N ILE A 212 -6.73 4.34 5.59
CA ILE A 212 -7.65 3.84 6.63
C ILE A 212 -6.99 3.87 8.01
N ILE A 213 -5.75 3.39 8.13
CA ILE A 213 -5.08 3.27 9.43
C ILE A 213 -4.51 4.60 9.94
N PHE A 214 -3.86 5.37 9.06
CA PHE A 214 -3.11 6.56 9.46
C PHE A 214 -3.90 7.86 9.31
N TRP A 215 -5.05 7.83 8.64
CA TRP A 215 -5.92 8.98 8.44
C TRP A 215 -7.31 8.77 9.04
N ASP A 216 -8.07 7.78 8.55
CA ASP A 216 -9.47 7.60 8.97
C ASP A 216 -9.58 7.12 10.43
N LEU A 217 -8.79 6.10 10.78
CA LEU A 217 -8.72 5.53 12.13
C LEU A 217 -7.58 6.11 12.97
N ARG A 218 -6.99 7.24 12.53
CA ARG A 218 -5.79 7.80 13.15
C ARG A 218 -5.95 8.05 14.65
N ASP A 219 -7.04 8.69 15.06
CA ASP A 219 -7.26 9.03 16.46
C ASP A 219 -7.29 7.76 17.33
N GLN A 220 -8.06 6.75 16.90
CA GLN A 220 -8.25 5.51 17.65
C GLN A 220 -6.98 4.64 17.62
N PHE A 221 -6.42 4.42 16.43
CA PHE A 221 -5.31 3.50 16.18
C PHE A 221 -3.96 4.13 16.55
N ILE A 222 -3.66 5.32 16.03
CA ILE A 222 -2.32 5.92 16.13
C ILE A 222 -2.18 6.82 17.36
N ASP A 223 -3.20 7.57 17.73
CA ASP A 223 -3.11 8.57 18.80
C ASP A 223 -3.48 8.01 20.19
N ASN A 224 -4.42 7.04 20.25
CA ASN A 224 -4.99 6.55 21.52
C ASN A 224 -4.64 5.09 21.91
N LEU A 225 -4.27 4.22 20.96
CA LEU A 225 -3.91 2.83 21.29
C LEU A 225 -2.80 2.76 22.35
N TYR A 226 -2.99 1.97 23.40
CA TYR A 226 -2.09 1.81 24.57
C TYR A 226 -1.79 3.07 25.39
N LYS A 227 -2.64 4.10 25.32
CA LYS A 227 -2.51 5.31 26.14
C LYS A 227 -3.66 5.40 27.16
N PRO A 228 -3.40 5.39 28.48
CA PRO A 228 -2.08 5.56 29.12
C PRO A 228 -1.30 4.27 29.36
N SER A 229 -1.92 3.09 29.18
CA SER A 229 -1.25 1.79 29.32
C SER A 229 -1.86 0.74 28.40
N VAL A 230 -1.15 -0.37 28.20
CA VAL A 230 -1.63 -1.50 27.38
C VAL A 230 -2.94 -2.05 27.94
N SER A 231 -3.02 -2.27 29.25
CA SER A 231 -4.20 -2.83 29.92
C SER A 231 -5.48 -1.98 29.82
N LEU A 232 -5.37 -0.66 29.65
CA LEU A 232 -6.51 0.26 29.65
C LEU A 232 -7.01 0.62 28.24
N SER A 233 -6.17 0.47 27.22
CA SER A 233 -6.46 0.91 25.85
C SER A 233 -5.98 -0.15 24.87
N ARG A 234 -6.70 -1.28 24.87
CA ARG A 234 -6.37 -2.50 24.10
C ARG A 234 -6.70 -2.36 22.61
N LEU A 235 -6.01 -3.14 21.79
CA LEU A 235 -6.25 -3.20 20.34
C LEU A 235 -7.66 -3.71 20.00
N GLU A 236 -8.24 -4.56 20.86
CA GLU A 236 -9.58 -5.11 20.67
C GLU A 236 -10.65 -4.04 20.38
N ALA A 237 -10.50 -2.83 20.94
CA ALA A 237 -11.40 -1.71 20.68
C ALA A 237 -11.40 -1.22 19.21
N LEU A 238 -10.40 -1.62 18.42
CA LEU A 238 -10.26 -1.28 16.99
C LEU A 238 -10.95 -2.28 16.07
N ILE A 239 -11.40 -3.44 16.58
CA ILE A 239 -12.00 -4.50 15.74
C ILE A 239 -13.29 -4.00 15.06
N GLU A 240 -14.21 -3.38 15.81
CA GLU A 240 -15.45 -2.82 15.25
C GLU A 240 -15.19 -1.67 14.25
N PRO A 241 -14.34 -0.67 14.56
CA PRO A 241 -13.94 0.35 13.57
C PRO A 241 -13.32 -0.23 12.29
N LEU A 242 -12.45 -1.24 12.41
CA LEU A 242 -11.86 -1.91 11.26
C LEU A 242 -12.91 -2.68 10.44
N ASP A 243 -13.87 -3.32 11.09
CA ASP A 243 -14.96 -4.05 10.44
C ASP A 243 -15.86 -3.12 9.62
N VAL A 244 -16.15 -1.93 10.15
CA VAL A 244 -16.93 -0.90 9.44
C VAL A 244 -16.22 -0.44 8.17
N GLU A 245 -14.92 -0.13 8.25
CA GLU A 245 -14.12 0.27 7.08
C GLU A 245 -13.98 -0.87 6.06
N LEU A 246 -13.78 -2.11 6.54
CA LEU A 246 -13.68 -3.30 5.71
C LEU A 246 -14.99 -3.61 4.97
N SER A 247 -16.13 -3.43 5.65
CA SER A 247 -17.46 -3.62 5.06
C SER A 247 -17.70 -2.62 3.93
N GLN A 248 -17.41 -1.33 4.16
CA GLN A 248 -17.54 -0.29 3.14
C GLN A 248 -16.65 -0.56 1.92
N LEU A 249 -15.42 -1.02 2.12
CA LEU A 249 -14.53 -1.44 1.04
C LEU A 249 -15.13 -2.59 0.23
N CYS A 250 -15.56 -3.65 0.91
CA CYS A 250 -16.05 -4.88 0.28
C CYS A 250 -17.38 -4.70 -0.47
N ASP A 251 -18.21 -3.71 -0.08
CA ASP A 251 -19.46 -3.38 -0.76
C ASP A 251 -19.25 -2.84 -2.18
N ILE A 252 -18.12 -2.17 -2.41
CA ILE A 252 -17.82 -1.50 -3.70
C ILE A 252 -16.85 -2.32 -4.53
N ILE A 253 -15.85 -2.95 -3.90
CA ILE A 253 -14.80 -3.68 -4.60
C ILE A 253 -15.34 -4.95 -5.28
N VAL A 254 -14.86 -5.23 -6.48
CA VAL A 254 -15.12 -6.50 -7.18
C VAL A 254 -14.40 -7.66 -6.49
N GLU A 255 -15.00 -8.84 -6.54
CA GLU A 255 -14.61 -10.03 -5.79
C GLU A 255 -13.13 -10.41 -6.04
N ALA A 256 -12.67 -10.27 -7.29
CA ALA A 256 -11.30 -10.59 -7.69
C ALA A 256 -10.21 -9.70 -7.06
N LEU A 257 -10.57 -8.55 -6.48
CA LEU A 257 -9.64 -7.63 -5.84
C LEU A 257 -9.68 -7.69 -4.31
N ARG A 258 -10.65 -8.40 -3.70
CA ARG A 258 -10.86 -8.44 -2.25
C ARG A 258 -9.58 -8.83 -1.50
N ASP A 259 -8.99 -9.97 -1.83
CA ASP A 259 -7.77 -10.41 -1.15
C ASP A 259 -6.62 -9.41 -1.26
N ARG A 260 -6.49 -8.70 -2.40
CA ARG A 260 -5.44 -7.69 -2.60
C ARG A 260 -5.64 -6.50 -1.67
N ILE A 261 -6.83 -5.91 -1.67
CA ILE A 261 -7.11 -4.71 -0.85
C ILE A 261 -7.08 -5.03 0.65
N VAL A 262 -7.62 -6.19 1.05
CA VAL A 262 -7.63 -6.62 2.45
C VAL A 262 -6.22 -6.98 2.93
N THR A 263 -5.38 -7.56 2.06
CA THR A 263 -3.96 -7.76 2.39
C THR A 263 -3.23 -6.44 2.62
N SER A 264 -3.50 -5.40 1.81
CA SER A 264 -2.92 -4.07 2.04
C SER A 264 -3.42 -3.41 3.33
N LEU A 265 -4.69 -3.61 3.70
CA LEU A 265 -5.22 -3.15 4.99
C LEU A 265 -4.56 -3.87 6.17
N LEU A 266 -4.36 -5.19 6.08
CA LEU A 266 -3.60 -5.96 7.07
C LEU A 266 -2.18 -5.42 7.22
N GLN A 267 -1.47 -5.20 6.11
CA GLN A 267 -0.12 -4.65 6.13
C GLN A 267 -0.07 -3.28 6.81
N ALA A 268 -0.99 -2.38 6.46
CA ALA A 268 -1.09 -1.07 7.08
C ALA A 268 -1.41 -1.15 8.57
N SER A 269 -2.27 -2.09 8.98
CA SER A 269 -2.63 -2.32 10.39
C SER A 269 -1.42 -2.79 11.20
N LEU A 270 -0.62 -3.69 10.64
CA LEU A 270 0.62 -4.19 11.27
C LEU A 270 1.70 -3.11 11.33
N ASP A 271 1.84 -2.29 10.29
CA ASP A 271 2.74 -1.12 10.31
C ASP A 271 2.28 -0.08 11.34
N GLY A 272 0.97 0.16 11.46
CA GLY A 272 0.36 0.99 12.50
C GLY A 272 0.66 0.48 13.90
N PHE A 273 0.49 -0.83 14.13
CA PHE A 273 0.83 -1.47 15.40
C PHE A 273 2.33 -1.30 15.73
N LEU A 274 3.22 -1.65 14.79
CA LEU A 274 4.66 -1.46 14.96
C LEU A 274 5.01 -0.01 15.30
N ARG A 275 4.36 0.95 14.63
CA ARG A 275 4.55 2.37 14.90
C ARG A 275 4.13 2.71 16.33
N VAL A 276 2.99 2.22 16.80
CA VAL A 276 2.51 2.50 18.16
C VAL A 276 3.48 1.97 19.23
N ILE A 277 4.06 0.78 19.04
CA ILE A 277 4.93 0.16 20.06
C ILE A 277 6.41 0.61 19.98
N LEU A 278 6.86 1.09 18.82
CA LEU A 278 8.26 1.52 18.61
C LEU A 278 8.45 3.03 18.49
N ASP A 279 7.49 3.74 17.90
CA ASP A 279 7.56 5.16 17.56
C ASP A 279 6.29 5.90 18.07
N GLY A 280 5.66 5.40 19.14
CA GLY A 280 4.37 5.89 19.65
C GLY A 280 4.45 7.13 20.55
N GLY A 281 5.64 7.69 20.74
CA GLY A 281 5.87 8.89 21.55
C GLY A 281 5.84 8.67 23.07
N PRO A 282 6.16 9.72 23.86
CA PRO A 282 6.44 9.61 25.29
C PRO A 282 5.24 9.26 26.18
N SER A 283 4.01 9.35 25.66
CA SER A 283 2.79 9.02 26.41
C SER A 283 2.52 7.52 26.52
N ARG A 284 3.34 6.69 25.86
CA ARG A 284 3.26 5.22 25.89
C ARG A 284 4.47 4.65 26.58
N VAL A 285 4.23 3.83 27.59
CA VAL A 285 5.26 3.22 28.40
C VAL A 285 4.94 1.73 28.56
N PHE A 286 5.94 0.88 28.39
CA PHE A 286 5.81 -0.58 28.41
C PHE A 286 6.71 -1.20 29.47
N SER A 287 6.21 -2.28 30.08
CA SER A 287 6.89 -3.19 30.99
C SER A 287 7.05 -4.57 30.35
N PRO A 288 7.96 -5.45 30.84
CA PRO A 288 8.09 -6.80 30.30
C PRO A 288 6.79 -7.60 30.33
N GLY A 289 5.95 -7.36 31.35
CA GLY A 289 4.65 -8.03 31.51
C GLY A 289 3.62 -7.69 30.43
N ASP A 290 3.75 -6.54 29.78
CA ASP A 290 2.82 -6.13 28.73
C ASP A 290 2.94 -6.97 27.46
N ALA A 291 4.06 -7.67 27.25
CA ALA A 291 4.29 -8.50 26.07
C ALA A 291 3.21 -9.57 25.88
N LYS A 292 2.65 -10.10 26.97
CA LYS A 292 1.54 -11.06 26.90
C LYS A 292 0.27 -10.42 26.32
N LEU A 293 -0.07 -9.22 26.78
CA LEU A 293 -1.26 -8.50 26.31
C LEU A 293 -1.09 -8.05 24.85
N LEU A 294 0.13 -7.65 24.46
CA LEU A 294 0.44 -7.32 23.07
C LEU A 294 0.30 -8.55 22.15
N GLU A 295 0.73 -9.74 22.59
CA GLU A 295 0.56 -10.98 21.81
C GLU A 295 -0.91 -11.38 21.68
N GLU A 296 -1.71 -11.25 22.76
CA GLU A 296 -3.17 -11.44 22.71
C GLU A 296 -3.82 -10.50 21.69
N ASP A 297 -3.43 -9.22 21.71
CA ASP A 297 -3.93 -8.20 20.78
C ASP A 297 -3.52 -8.48 19.32
N LEU A 298 -2.29 -8.98 19.10
CA LEU A 298 -1.84 -9.39 17.78
C LEU A 298 -2.61 -10.62 17.26
N GLU A 299 -2.94 -11.56 18.14
CA GLU A 299 -3.73 -12.75 17.80
C GLU A 299 -5.18 -12.37 17.46
N ALA A 300 -5.79 -11.43 18.19
CA ALA A 300 -7.11 -10.90 17.87
C ALA A 300 -7.14 -10.24 16.48
N LEU A 301 -6.15 -9.39 16.18
CA LEU A 301 -6.01 -8.78 14.85
C LEU A 301 -5.82 -9.83 13.75
N LYS A 302 -5.03 -10.86 14.03
CA LYS A 302 -4.77 -11.96 13.10
C LYS A 302 -6.06 -12.73 12.77
N GLU A 303 -6.80 -13.16 13.79
CA GLU A 303 -8.04 -13.93 13.60
C GLU A 303 -9.13 -13.06 12.96
N PHE A 304 -9.17 -11.75 13.21
CA PHE A 304 -10.03 -10.82 12.48
C PHE A 304 -9.82 -10.88 10.97
N PHE A 305 -8.57 -10.80 10.49
CA PHE A 305 -8.28 -10.86 9.05
C PHE A 305 -8.44 -12.26 8.44
N ILE A 306 -8.30 -13.33 9.25
CA ILE A 306 -8.59 -14.71 8.81
C ILE A 306 -10.11 -14.95 8.74
N SER A 307 -10.87 -14.32 9.63
CA SER A 307 -12.34 -14.37 9.74
C SER A 307 -12.89 -15.80 9.65
N GLY A 308 -12.36 -16.72 10.47
CA GLY A 308 -12.80 -18.12 10.48
C GLY A 308 -12.55 -18.91 9.18
N GLY A 309 -11.84 -18.34 8.21
CA GLY A 309 -11.61 -18.91 6.88
C GLY A 309 -12.35 -18.19 5.75
N ASP A 310 -13.25 -17.26 6.07
CA ASP A 310 -13.98 -16.44 5.09
C ASP A 310 -13.20 -15.18 4.68
N GLY A 311 -12.11 -14.87 5.38
CA GLY A 311 -11.19 -13.76 5.10
C GLY A 311 -9.95 -14.18 4.31
N LEU A 312 -8.79 -13.62 4.68
CA LEU A 312 -7.53 -13.89 4.02
C LEU A 312 -7.01 -15.32 4.30
N PRO A 313 -6.25 -15.92 3.37
CA PRO A 313 -5.61 -17.21 3.60
C PRO A 313 -4.66 -17.17 4.81
N ARG A 314 -4.81 -18.12 5.75
CA ARG A 314 -4.01 -18.20 6.99
C ARG A 314 -2.50 -18.04 6.77
N GLY A 315 -1.95 -18.69 5.74
CA GLY A 315 -0.53 -18.61 5.43
C GLY A 315 -0.05 -17.21 5.02
N VAL A 316 -0.90 -16.43 4.34
CA VAL A 316 -0.61 -15.03 3.99
C VAL A 316 -0.55 -14.19 5.26
N VAL A 317 -1.54 -14.34 6.15
CA VAL A 317 -1.63 -13.57 7.39
C VAL A 317 -0.47 -13.89 8.33
N GLU A 318 -0.16 -15.17 8.57
CA GLU A 318 0.94 -15.57 9.47
C GLU A 318 2.31 -15.04 9.02
N ASN A 319 2.56 -15.03 7.71
CA ASN A 319 3.80 -14.49 7.15
C ASN A 319 3.95 -12.99 7.44
N GLN A 320 2.86 -12.22 7.34
CA GLN A 320 2.87 -10.77 7.63
C GLN A 320 3.05 -10.49 9.13
N VAL A 321 2.35 -11.25 9.96
CA VAL A 321 2.35 -11.09 11.43
C VAL A 321 3.71 -11.43 12.06
N ALA A 322 4.52 -12.29 11.43
CA ALA A 322 5.80 -12.76 11.96
C ALA A 322 6.76 -11.63 12.40
N ARG A 323 6.80 -10.53 11.64
CA ARG A 323 7.63 -9.35 11.96
C ARG A 323 7.17 -8.66 13.24
N VAL A 324 5.87 -8.46 13.41
CA VAL A 324 5.30 -7.80 14.60
C VAL A 324 5.47 -8.68 15.83
N ARG A 325 5.19 -9.98 15.69
CA ARG A 325 5.38 -10.99 16.75
C ARG A 325 6.83 -11.01 17.26
N HIS A 326 7.81 -10.85 16.37
CA HIS A 326 9.21 -10.73 16.77
C HIS A 326 9.46 -9.51 17.66
N VAL A 327 8.92 -8.34 17.30
CA VAL A 327 9.05 -7.12 18.12
C VAL A 327 8.35 -7.27 19.46
N ILE A 328 7.17 -7.88 19.51
CA ILE A 328 6.46 -8.17 20.77
C ILE A 328 7.29 -9.07 21.69
N LYS A 329 7.96 -10.10 21.14
CA LYS A 329 8.90 -10.92 21.93
C LYS A 329 10.02 -10.09 22.56
N LEU A 330 10.58 -9.12 21.83
CA LEU A 330 11.58 -8.18 22.36
C LEU A 330 11.02 -7.35 23.53
N HIS A 331 9.75 -6.94 23.47
CA HIS A 331 9.09 -6.28 24.60
C HIS A 331 8.95 -7.17 25.84
N GLY A 332 9.09 -8.50 25.71
CA GLY A 332 9.08 -9.45 26.83
C GLY A 332 10.44 -9.65 27.51
N HIS A 333 11.54 -9.25 26.87
CA HIS A 333 12.88 -9.43 27.42
C HIS A 333 13.18 -8.44 28.56
N GLU A 334 14.01 -8.86 29.50
CA GLU A 334 14.51 -8.01 30.57
C GLU A 334 15.35 -6.85 30.01
N THR A 335 15.25 -5.68 30.64
CA THR A 335 15.94 -4.46 30.19
C THR A 335 17.45 -4.64 30.07
N ARG A 336 18.05 -5.46 30.94
CA ARG A 336 19.49 -5.78 30.89
C ARG A 336 19.88 -6.50 29.61
N GLU A 337 19.11 -7.51 29.21
CA GLU A 337 19.36 -8.32 28.01
C GLU A 337 19.31 -7.44 26.77
N LEU A 338 18.29 -6.57 26.68
CA LEU A 338 18.14 -5.61 25.57
C LEU A 338 19.34 -4.64 25.49
N ILE A 339 19.84 -4.17 26.64
CA ILE A 339 21.01 -3.27 26.70
C ILE A 339 22.29 -3.99 26.27
N GLU A 340 22.52 -5.22 26.73
CA GLU A 340 23.69 -6.02 26.36
C GLU A 340 23.70 -6.34 24.87
N ASP A 341 22.54 -6.68 24.32
CA ASP A 341 22.37 -6.98 22.91
C ASP A 341 22.57 -5.74 22.03
N LEU A 342 22.03 -4.59 22.45
CA LEU A 342 22.25 -3.31 21.77
C LEU A 342 23.74 -2.90 21.79
N LYS A 343 24.43 -3.05 22.93
CA LYS A 343 25.87 -2.79 23.04
C LYS A 343 26.66 -3.68 22.08
N SER A 344 26.35 -4.97 22.05
CA SER A 344 27.00 -5.96 21.18
C SER A 344 26.79 -5.65 19.70
N THR A 345 25.64 -5.08 19.34
CA THR A 345 25.34 -4.69 17.96
C THR A 345 26.03 -3.36 17.58
N SER A 346 26.25 -2.47 18.55
CA SER A 346 26.94 -1.18 18.34
C SER A 346 28.47 -1.27 18.40
N GLY A 347 29.02 -2.28 19.09
CA GLY A 347 30.46 -2.50 19.24
C GLY A 347 30.95 -3.55 18.25
N LEU A 348 31.53 -3.08 17.13
CA LEU A 348 32.41 -3.79 16.18
C LEU A 348 32.43 -5.34 16.23
N GLN A 349 32.06 -5.94 15.09
CA GLN A 349 32.13 -7.37 14.69
C GLN A 349 30.80 -8.15 14.77
N MET A 350 29.95 -8.00 13.74
CA MET A 350 29.27 -9.14 13.11
C MET A 350 29.06 -8.84 11.62
N GLN A 351 29.32 -9.84 10.77
CA GLN A 351 29.18 -9.82 9.31
C GLN A 351 27.71 -9.85 8.82
N ASP A 352 26.76 -9.87 9.75
CA ASP A 352 25.34 -9.86 9.48
C ASP A 352 24.71 -8.94 10.55
N GLY A 353 24.11 -7.83 10.15
CA GLY A 353 23.74 -6.70 11.03
C GLY A 353 22.59 -6.97 12.02
N ARG A 354 22.43 -8.21 12.48
CA ARG A 354 21.38 -8.67 13.41
C ARG A 354 21.98 -9.05 14.76
N SER A 355 21.30 -8.61 15.81
CA SER A 355 21.68 -8.86 17.20
C SER A 355 21.48 -10.34 17.59
N LYS A 356 21.91 -10.74 18.80
CA LYS A 356 21.65 -12.11 19.32
C LYS A 356 20.16 -12.37 19.47
N LEU A 357 19.38 -11.33 19.76
CA LEU A 357 17.93 -11.39 19.81
C LEU A 357 17.28 -11.22 18.42
N GLY A 358 18.06 -11.13 17.34
CA GLY A 358 17.57 -11.06 15.95
C GLY A 358 17.09 -9.68 15.50
N ALA A 359 17.31 -8.64 16.30
CA ALA A 359 16.83 -7.29 16.06
C ALA A 359 17.95 -6.35 15.57
N ASP A 360 17.58 -5.25 14.92
CA ASP A 360 18.53 -4.18 14.63
C ASP A 360 18.66 -3.20 15.83
N SER A 361 19.77 -2.46 15.87
CA SER A 361 20.04 -1.48 16.93
C SER A 361 18.96 -0.40 17.09
N LYS A 362 18.26 -0.03 16.00
CA LYS A 362 17.22 1.01 16.02
C LYS A 362 15.97 0.51 16.73
N THR A 363 15.58 -0.74 16.48
CA THR A 363 14.45 -1.42 17.13
C THR A 363 14.71 -1.57 18.63
N LEU A 364 15.88 -2.08 19.03
CA LEU A 364 16.25 -2.20 20.45
C LEU A 364 16.28 -0.85 21.17
N LEU A 365 16.87 0.17 20.53
CA LEU A 365 16.92 1.53 21.08
C LEU A 365 15.51 2.09 21.32
N ARG A 366 14.59 1.89 20.38
CA ARG A 366 13.20 2.36 20.47
C ARG A 366 12.43 1.68 21.59
N ILE A 367 12.55 0.35 21.73
CA ILE A 367 11.93 -0.39 22.84
C ILE A 367 12.43 0.17 24.19
N LEU A 368 13.74 0.40 24.33
CA LEU A 368 14.31 0.99 25.54
C LEU A 368 13.80 2.41 25.82
N CYS A 369 13.51 3.22 24.79
CA CYS A 369 12.95 4.56 24.97
C CYS A 369 11.57 4.54 25.64
N HIS A 370 10.79 3.50 25.38
CA HIS A 370 9.45 3.31 25.93
C HIS A 370 9.41 2.43 27.20
N ARG A 371 10.56 1.99 27.74
CA ARG A 371 10.60 1.18 28.97
C ARG A 371 10.26 1.99 30.23
N SER A 372 9.42 1.43 31.11
CA SER A 372 8.96 2.06 32.36
C SER A 372 9.96 2.03 33.52
N ASP A 373 11.20 1.59 33.29
CA ASP A 373 12.17 1.33 34.35
C ASP A 373 13.34 2.35 34.38
N SER A 374 14.02 2.41 35.53
CA SER A 374 15.14 3.33 35.73
C SER A 374 16.43 2.89 35.05
N GLU A 375 16.59 1.59 34.77
CA GLU A 375 17.81 1.04 34.18
C GLU A 375 17.92 1.45 32.71
N ALA A 376 16.84 1.30 31.93
CA ALA A 376 16.71 1.82 30.57
C ALA A 376 16.95 3.34 30.54
N SER A 377 16.27 4.09 31.40
CA SER A 377 16.40 5.56 31.45
C SER A 377 17.83 6.01 31.78
N GLN A 378 18.53 5.32 32.69
CA GLN A 378 19.94 5.65 33.01
C GLN A 378 20.88 5.33 31.86
N PHE A 379 20.68 4.19 31.19
CA PHE A 379 21.47 3.79 30.03
C PHE A 379 21.32 4.80 28.88
N LEU A 380 20.08 5.13 28.51
CA LEU A 380 19.78 6.10 27.45
C LEU A 380 20.33 7.50 27.76
N LYS A 381 20.32 7.92 29.03
CA LYS A 381 20.94 9.16 29.48
C LYS A 381 22.46 9.15 29.23
N LYS A 382 23.14 8.06 29.61
CA LYS A 382 24.60 7.97 29.57
C LYS A 382 25.14 7.81 28.16
N GLN A 383 24.56 6.90 27.38
CA GLN A 383 25.07 6.51 26.06
C GLN A 383 24.55 7.41 24.93
N TYR A 384 23.26 7.75 24.96
CA TYR A 384 22.59 8.46 23.86
C TYR A 384 22.25 9.93 24.19
N LYS A 385 22.46 10.36 25.45
CA LYS A 385 22.17 11.72 25.92
C LYS A 385 20.71 12.16 25.68
N LEU A 386 19.77 11.21 25.68
CA LEU A 386 18.37 11.50 25.38
C LEU A 386 17.71 12.35 26.48
N PRO A 387 16.83 13.31 26.10
CA PRO A 387 16.05 14.11 27.05
C PRO A 387 14.99 13.26 27.75
N LYS A 388 14.60 13.67 28.96
CA LYS A 388 13.47 13.07 29.68
C LYS A 388 12.16 13.38 28.95
N SER A 389 11.20 12.45 29.00
CA SER A 389 9.83 12.74 28.60
C SER A 389 9.24 13.89 29.43
N SER A 390 8.45 14.72 28.76
CA SER A 390 7.63 15.79 29.36
C SER A 390 6.14 15.44 29.41
N ALA A 391 5.79 14.21 28.97
CA ALA A 391 4.45 13.67 29.00
C ALA A 391 4.01 13.28 30.40
#